data_AF-A0A946FKK1-F1
#
_entry.id   AF-A0A946FKK1-F1
#
_cell.length_a   1.000
_cell.length_b   1.000
_cell.length_c   1.000
_cell.angle_alpha   90.00
_cell.angle_beta   90.00
_cell.angle_gamma   90.00
#
_symmetry.space_group_name_H-M   'P 1'
#
loop_
_entity.id
_entity.type
_entity.pdbx_description
1 polymer ?
#
loop_
_entity_poly.entity_id
_entity_poly.type
_entity_poly.pdbx_seq_one_letter_code
_entity_poly.pdbx_strand_id
1 'polypeptide(L)'
;MAETLGSLIDKLSIKNLRYWHLDEASQAKEASDPQKQELMAKMELVDRQRKELLEEIDTFLTAALAGEVRIRDEKVKLYKNLNVTSTEGVNSLGEAVSKLAMSNIKLWHLEDEVRREDLPDIDVVKTKRKIDTNNQERNNFMDKVDEILENFVKKAK
;
A
#
# COMPACT_ATOMS: atom_id res chain seq x y z
N MET A 1 -6.59 -2.69 15.07
CA MET A 1 -5.96 -3.69 14.18
C MET A 1 -4.50 -3.71 14.56
N ALA A 2 -3.90 -4.86 14.89
CA ALA A 2 -2.47 -4.89 15.16
C ALA A 2 -1.72 -4.51 13.87
N GLU A 3 -0.71 -3.67 13.97
CA GLU A 3 0.18 -3.35 12.85
C GLU A 3 1.00 -4.60 12.51
N THR A 4 0.97 -5.02 11.25
CA THR A 4 1.86 -6.04 10.66
C THR A 4 2.79 -5.40 9.64
N LEU A 5 3.88 -6.09 9.26
CA LEU A 5 4.80 -5.60 8.23
C LEU A 5 4.05 -5.26 6.93
N GLY A 6 3.16 -6.14 6.49
CA GLY A 6 2.32 -5.90 5.32
C GLY A 6 1.53 -4.60 5.43
N SER A 7 0.87 -4.35 6.58
CA SER A 7 0.07 -3.14 6.77
C SER A 7 0.90 -1.85 6.85
N LEU A 8 2.11 -1.91 7.41
CA LEU A 8 3.03 -0.78 7.46
C LEU A 8 3.55 -0.44 6.06
N ILE A 9 3.91 -1.45 5.27
CA ILE A 9 4.34 -1.28 3.87
C ILE A 9 3.19 -0.76 3.01
N ASP A 10 1.96 -1.24 3.22
CA ASP A 10 0.76 -0.73 2.56
C ASP A 10 0.62 0.78 2.78
N LYS A 11 0.64 1.23 4.04
CA LYS A 11 0.60 2.66 4.40
C LYS A 11 1.75 3.45 3.80
N LEU A 12 2.98 2.94 3.90
CA LEU A 12 4.17 3.60 3.36
C LEU A 12 4.06 3.80 1.85
N SER A 13 3.57 2.79 1.12
CA SER A 13 3.39 2.89 -0.33
C SER A 13 2.38 3.97 -0.72
N ILE A 14 1.29 4.13 0.05
CA ILE A 14 0.31 5.21 -0.14
C ILE A 14 0.94 6.57 0.15
N LYS A 15 1.76 6.70 1.20
CA LYS A 15 2.47 7.95 1.50
C LYS A 15 3.49 8.31 0.42
N ASN A 16 4.23 7.33 -0.10
CA ASN A 16 5.14 7.53 -1.24
C ASN A 16 4.37 8.04 -2.48
N LEU A 17 3.22 7.46 -2.78
CA LEU A 17 2.40 7.89 -3.91
C LEU A 17 1.86 9.32 -3.74
N ARG A 18 1.40 9.66 -2.53
CA ARG A 18 0.98 11.04 -2.21
C ARG A 18 2.12 12.03 -2.35
N TYR A 19 3.30 11.67 -1.85
CA TYR A 19 4.49 12.51 -1.98
C TYR A 19 4.82 12.75 -3.45
N TRP A 20 4.80 11.70 -4.28
CA TRP A 20 5.05 11.80 -5.72
C TRP A 20 4.08 12.75 -6.43
N HIS A 21 2.77 12.62 -6.18
CA HIS A 21 1.78 13.52 -6.79
C HIS A 21 1.88 14.97 -6.30
N LEU A 22 2.23 15.17 -5.02
CA LEU A 22 2.44 16.52 -4.49
C LEU A 22 3.69 17.16 -5.11
N ASP A 23 4.76 16.38 -5.30
CA ASP A 23 5.98 16.82 -5.98
C ASP A 23 5.69 17.22 -7.44
N GLU A 24 5.01 16.36 -8.20
CA GLU A 24 4.58 16.64 -9.57
C GLU A 24 3.73 17.93 -9.65
N ALA A 25 2.75 18.07 -8.77
CA ALA A 25 1.91 19.26 -8.70
C ALA A 25 2.69 20.54 -8.32
N SER A 26 3.69 20.43 -7.45
CA SER A 26 4.54 21.55 -7.03
C SER A 26 5.48 22.01 -8.15
N GLN A 27 6.01 21.06 -8.93
CA GLN A 27 6.88 21.34 -10.08
C GLN A 27 6.14 22.03 -11.23
N ALA A 28 4.85 21.74 -11.41
CA ALA A 28 4.01 22.38 -12.42
C ALA A 28 3.66 23.86 -12.11
N LYS A 29 4.08 24.38 -10.95
CA LYS A 29 3.72 25.72 -10.46
C LYS A 29 4.92 26.66 -10.43
N GLU A 30 4.70 27.91 -10.82
CA GLU A 30 5.70 28.98 -10.71
C GLU A 30 6.08 29.28 -9.26
N ALA A 31 7.30 29.79 -9.04
CA ALA A 31 7.82 30.06 -7.69
C ALA A 31 6.99 31.11 -6.91
N SER A 32 6.33 32.03 -7.60
CA SER A 32 5.50 33.07 -7.00
C SER A 32 4.05 32.63 -6.73
N ASP A 33 3.64 31.42 -7.11
CA ASP A 33 2.27 30.95 -6.89
C ASP A 33 2.04 30.64 -5.39
N PRO A 34 1.09 31.30 -4.71
CA PRO A 34 0.76 31.03 -3.31
C PRO A 34 0.37 29.56 -3.05
N GLN A 35 -0.22 28.87 -4.03
CA GLN A 35 -0.58 27.45 -3.92
C GLN A 35 0.66 26.56 -3.80
N LYS A 36 1.81 26.99 -4.33
CA LYS A 36 3.06 26.23 -4.26
C LYS A 36 3.54 26.08 -2.82
N GLN A 37 3.40 27.13 -2.00
CA GLN A 37 3.75 27.07 -0.57
C GLN A 37 2.86 26.07 0.18
N GLU A 38 1.56 26.03 -0.13
CA GLU A 38 0.64 25.05 0.46
C GLU A 38 1.00 23.61 0.07
N LEU A 39 1.35 23.39 -1.21
CA LEU A 39 1.80 22.08 -1.69
C LEU A 39 3.09 21.63 -0.99
N MET A 40 4.07 22.53 -0.84
CA MET A 40 5.32 22.24 -0.12
C MET A 40 5.07 21.87 1.35
N ALA A 41 4.20 22.60 2.06
CA ALA A 41 3.83 22.27 3.43
C ALA A 41 3.18 20.88 3.55
N LYS A 42 2.33 20.50 2.57
CA LYS A 42 1.75 19.15 2.49
C LYS A 42 2.83 18.09 2.22
N MET A 43 3.79 18.37 1.32
CA MET A 43 4.91 17.47 1.03
C MET A 43 5.75 17.21 2.27
N GLU A 44 6.10 18.25 3.03
CA GLU A 44 6.87 18.13 4.27
C GLU A 44 6.15 17.28 5.32
N LEU A 45 4.83 17.46 5.46
CA LEU A 45 4.03 16.64 6.36
C LEU A 45 4.02 15.17 5.93
N VAL A 46 3.82 14.90 4.64
CA VAL A 46 3.85 13.52 4.11
C VAL A 46 5.23 12.91 4.25
N ASP A 47 6.30 13.68 4.06
CA ASP A 47 7.68 13.21 4.23
C ASP A 47 8.00 12.83 5.69
N ARG A 48 7.55 13.61 6.66
CA ARG A 48 7.64 13.23 8.08
C ARG A 48 6.92 11.92 8.36
N GLN A 49 5.70 11.76 7.88
CA GLN A 49 4.93 10.53 8.03
C GLN A 49 5.60 9.32 7.37
N ARG A 50 6.30 9.52 6.24
CA ARG A 50 7.09 8.45 5.60
C ARG A 50 8.25 8.01 6.48
N LYS A 51 8.98 8.96 7.08
CA LYS A 51 10.10 8.69 7.99
C LYS A 51 9.63 7.96 9.25
N GLU A 52 8.53 8.41 9.86
CA GLU A 52 7.90 7.73 11.00
C GLU A 52 7.53 6.28 10.66
N LEU A 53 6.91 6.03 9.49
CA LEU A 53 6.59 4.68 9.05
C LEU A 53 7.82 3.80 8.79
N LEU A 54 8.93 4.37 8.32
CA LEU A 54 10.18 3.63 8.16
C LEU A 54 10.74 3.20 9.52
N GLU A 55 10.74 4.09 10.50
CA GLU A 55 11.16 3.78 11.88
C GLU A 55 10.25 2.71 12.53
N GLU A 56 8.94 2.78 12.29
CA GLU A 56 7.98 1.76 12.73
C GLU A 56 8.27 0.40 12.09
N ILE A 57 8.59 0.35 10.80
CA ILE A 57 8.96 -0.88 10.09
C ILE A 57 10.24 -1.48 10.68
N ASP A 58 11.28 -0.67 10.91
CA ASP A 58 12.55 -1.13 11.48
C ASP A 58 12.36 -1.69 12.91
N THR A 59 11.54 -1.00 13.70
CA THR A 59 11.18 -1.44 15.06
C THR A 59 10.42 -2.77 15.02
N PHE A 60 9.42 -2.88 14.14
CA PHE A 60 8.63 -4.10 13.97
C PHE A 60 9.49 -5.28 13.53
N LEU A 61 10.37 -5.08 12.54
CA LEU A 61 11.27 -6.12 12.03
C LEU A 61 12.21 -6.63 13.12
N THR A 62 12.78 -5.72 13.91
CA THR A 62 13.66 -6.06 15.04
C THR A 62 12.91 -6.92 16.07
N ALA A 63 11.74 -6.50 16.50
CA ALA A 63 10.91 -7.25 17.44
C ALA A 63 10.46 -8.61 16.85
N ALA A 64 10.15 -8.67 15.56
CA ALA A 64 9.73 -9.90 14.88
C ALA A 64 10.87 -10.94 14.84
N LEU A 65 12.09 -10.50 14.55
CA LEU A 65 13.27 -11.36 14.53
C LEU A 65 13.64 -11.85 15.95
N ALA A 66 13.46 -11.02 16.97
CA ALA A 66 13.60 -11.41 18.37
C ALA A 66 12.46 -12.35 18.85
N GLY A 67 11.34 -12.42 18.11
CA GLY A 67 10.15 -13.16 18.50
C GLY A 67 9.35 -12.49 19.61
N GLU A 68 9.52 -11.18 19.78
CA GLU A 68 8.86 -10.36 20.81
C GLU A 68 7.51 -9.82 20.35
N VAL A 69 7.21 -9.91 19.06
CA VAL A 69 5.93 -9.48 18.47
C VAL A 69 5.27 -10.59 17.67
N ARG A 70 3.94 -10.57 17.63
CA ARG A 70 3.16 -11.43 16.74
C ARG A 70 3.26 -10.90 15.31
N ILE A 71 3.77 -11.74 14.39
CA ILE A 71 3.99 -11.35 12.98
C ILE A 71 2.67 -11.22 12.21
N ARG A 72 1.72 -12.12 12.46
CA ARG A 72 0.41 -12.13 11.79
C ARG A 72 -0.69 -12.66 12.70
N ASP A 73 -1.90 -12.15 12.47
CA ASP A 73 -3.12 -12.72 13.03
C ASP A 73 -3.69 -13.82 12.11
N GLU A 74 -4.42 -14.76 12.71
CA GLU A 74 -5.23 -15.72 11.96
C GLU A 74 -6.39 -14.97 11.29
N LYS A 75 -6.55 -15.16 9.98
CA LYS A 75 -7.59 -14.48 9.20
C LYS A 75 -8.73 -15.44 8.88
N VAL A 76 -9.96 -15.02 9.19
CA VAL A 76 -11.18 -15.70 8.78
C VAL A 76 -11.69 -15.03 7.49
N LYS A 77 -11.61 -15.72 6.35
CA LYS A 77 -12.13 -15.22 5.06
C LYS A 77 -13.54 -15.76 4.85
N LEU A 78 -14.53 -14.87 4.78
CA LEU A 78 -15.94 -15.23 4.53
C LEU A 78 -16.22 -15.56 3.07
N TYR A 79 -15.52 -14.89 2.15
CA TYR A 79 -15.75 -15.00 0.71
C TYR A 79 -14.43 -15.24 -0.02
N LYS A 80 -14.49 -16.06 -1.07
CA LYS A 80 -13.35 -16.31 -1.97
C LYS A 80 -13.63 -15.66 -3.32
N ASN A 81 -12.91 -14.59 -3.64
CA ASN A 81 -12.91 -14.02 -4.98
C ASN A 81 -11.95 -14.83 -5.86
N LEU A 82 -12.45 -15.41 -6.95
CA LEU A 82 -11.65 -16.20 -7.89
C LEU A 82 -11.05 -15.36 -9.03
N ASN A 83 -11.45 -14.10 -9.15
CA ASN A 83 -11.00 -13.19 -10.20
C ASN A 83 -9.72 -12.43 -9.84
N VAL A 84 -9.02 -12.85 -8.78
CA VAL A 84 -7.78 -12.23 -8.30
C VAL A 84 -6.57 -13.03 -8.76
N THR A 85 -5.46 -12.33 -8.98
CA THR A 85 -4.17 -12.95 -9.27
C THR A 85 -3.70 -13.82 -8.10
N SER A 86 -3.16 -15.00 -8.40
CA SER A 86 -2.59 -15.92 -7.40
C SER A 86 -1.30 -15.35 -6.80
N THR A 87 -1.10 -15.58 -5.49
CA THR A 87 0.14 -15.25 -4.77
C THR A 87 1.08 -16.45 -4.60
N GLU A 88 0.71 -17.65 -5.09
CA GLU A 88 1.47 -18.89 -4.88
C GLU A 88 2.88 -18.86 -5.49
N GLY A 89 3.09 -18.11 -6.57
CA GLY A 89 4.39 -17.94 -7.20
C GLY A 89 5.32 -16.91 -6.53
N VAL A 90 4.79 -16.11 -5.59
CA VAL A 90 5.53 -15.01 -4.96
C VAL A 90 6.26 -15.54 -3.73
N ASN A 91 7.57 -15.73 -3.83
CA ASN A 91 8.33 -16.39 -2.78
C ASN A 91 9.37 -15.51 -2.10
N SER A 92 9.70 -14.35 -2.69
CA SER A 92 10.62 -13.39 -2.09
C SER A 92 9.88 -12.23 -1.43
N LEU A 93 10.42 -11.73 -0.32
CA LEU A 93 9.84 -10.58 0.39
C LEU A 93 9.80 -9.34 -0.51
N GLY A 94 10.89 -9.07 -1.23
CA GLY A 94 10.98 -7.93 -2.16
C GLY A 94 9.93 -7.98 -3.28
N GLU A 95 9.66 -9.15 -3.85
CA GLU A 95 8.61 -9.31 -4.86
C GLU A 95 7.21 -9.07 -4.27
N ALA A 96 6.92 -9.60 -3.08
CA ALA A 96 5.63 -9.38 -2.41
C ALA A 96 5.40 -7.89 -2.09
N VAL A 97 6.42 -7.21 -1.59
CA VAL A 97 6.41 -5.76 -1.32
C VAL A 97 6.20 -4.96 -2.60
N SER A 98 6.91 -5.31 -3.67
CA SER A 98 6.77 -4.64 -4.97
C SER A 98 5.35 -4.80 -5.53
N LYS A 99 4.81 -6.03 -5.52
CA LYS A 99 3.43 -6.29 -5.98
C LYS A 99 2.37 -5.59 -5.12
N LEU A 100 2.56 -5.52 -3.80
CA LEU A 100 1.70 -4.73 -2.91
C LEU A 100 1.70 -3.25 -3.30
N ALA A 101 2.88 -2.66 -3.49
CA ALA A 101 3.01 -1.26 -3.91
C ALA A 101 2.38 -1.00 -5.29
N MET A 102 2.60 -1.90 -6.26
CA MET A 102 1.97 -1.82 -7.59
C MET A 102 0.45 -1.91 -7.52
N SER A 103 -0.11 -2.78 -6.66
CA SER A 103 -1.56 -2.85 -6.44
C SER A 103 -2.11 -1.54 -5.88
N ASN A 104 -1.38 -0.85 -5.00
CA ASN A 104 -1.79 0.46 -4.50
C ASN A 104 -1.77 1.56 -5.57
N ILE A 105 -0.74 1.60 -6.41
CA ILE A 105 -0.67 2.53 -7.55
C ILE A 105 -1.87 2.30 -8.48
N LYS A 106 -2.14 1.04 -8.84
CA LYS A 106 -3.29 0.68 -9.69
C LYS A 106 -4.62 1.05 -9.03
N LEU A 107 -4.75 0.84 -7.73
CA LEU A 107 -5.96 1.21 -6.98
C LEU A 107 -6.21 2.72 -7.05
N TRP A 108 -5.16 3.52 -6.81
CA TRP A 108 -5.24 4.97 -6.86
C TRP A 108 -5.77 5.47 -8.21
N HIS A 109 -5.21 4.98 -9.32
CA HIS A 109 -5.65 5.38 -10.65
C HIS A 109 -7.06 4.91 -11.01
N LEU A 110 -7.46 3.70 -10.57
CA LEU A 110 -8.84 3.24 -10.75
C LEU A 110 -9.83 4.10 -9.95
N GLU A 111 -9.44 4.51 -8.74
CA GLU A 111 -10.26 5.42 -7.94
C GLU A 111 -10.32 6.83 -8.53
N ASP A 112 -9.24 7.31 -9.14
CA ASP A 112 -9.23 8.58 -9.85
C ASP A 112 -10.15 8.54 -11.08
N GLU A 113 -10.06 7.46 -11.88
CA GLU A 113 -10.94 7.23 -13.02
C GLU A 113 -12.41 7.27 -12.58
N VAL A 114 -12.80 6.53 -11.53
CA VAL A 114 -14.21 6.45 -11.11
C VAL A 114 -14.75 7.72 -10.43
N ARG A 115 -13.89 8.67 -10.05
CA ARG A 115 -14.30 9.98 -9.50
C ARG A 115 -14.67 10.99 -10.58
N ARG A 116 -14.39 10.69 -11.85
CA ARG A 116 -14.78 11.54 -12.98
C ARG A 116 -16.30 11.58 -13.15
N GLU A 117 -16.85 12.78 -13.27
CA GLU A 117 -18.30 13.00 -13.44
C GLU A 117 -18.78 12.82 -14.89
N ASP A 118 -17.87 12.73 -15.85
CA ASP A 118 -18.18 12.59 -17.28
C ASP A 118 -18.25 11.13 -17.76
N LEU A 119 -18.11 10.16 -16.84
CA LEU A 119 -18.19 8.74 -17.16
C LEU A 119 -19.64 8.23 -17.22
N PRO A 120 -19.99 7.41 -18.23
CA PRO A 120 -21.25 6.69 -18.22
C PRO A 120 -21.36 5.72 -17.03
N ASP A 121 -22.57 5.58 -16.46
CA ASP A 121 -22.84 4.68 -15.31
C ASP A 121 -22.32 3.25 -15.53
N ILE A 122 -22.44 2.73 -16.76
CA ILE A 122 -21.97 1.38 -17.09
C ILE A 122 -20.46 1.23 -16.90
N ASP A 123 -19.69 2.28 -17.20
CA ASP A 123 -18.24 2.28 -17.05
C ASP A 123 -17.84 2.52 -15.59
N VAL A 124 -18.60 3.33 -14.85
CA VAL A 124 -18.48 3.44 -13.39
C VAL A 124 -18.61 2.07 -12.73
N VAL A 125 -19.64 1.30 -13.07
CA VAL A 125 -19.86 -0.05 -12.52
C VAL A 125 -18.71 -1.00 -12.87
N LYS A 126 -18.24 -1.00 -14.13
CA LYS A 126 -17.10 -1.83 -14.54
C LYS A 126 -15.84 -1.47 -13.75
N THR A 127 -15.56 -0.18 -13.57
CA THR A 127 -14.39 0.30 -12.84
C THR A 127 -14.49 -0.02 -11.35
N LYS A 128 -15.68 0.07 -10.73
CA LYS A 128 -15.90 -0.40 -9.35
C LYS A 128 -15.59 -1.89 -9.18
N ARG A 129 -16.00 -2.76 -10.12
CA ARG A 129 -15.63 -4.18 -10.07
C ARG A 129 -14.12 -4.43 -10.17
N LYS A 130 -13.42 -3.61 -10.96
CA LYS A 130 -11.94 -3.64 -11.04
C LYS A 130 -11.31 -3.19 -9.71
N ILE A 131 -11.85 -2.14 -9.10
CA ILE A 131 -11.44 -1.66 -7.76
C ILE A 131 -11.59 -2.80 -6.75
N ASP A 132 -12.76 -3.43 -6.66
CA ASP A 132 -13.01 -4.51 -5.70
C ASP A 132 -12.01 -5.67 -5.86
N THR A 133 -11.75 -6.07 -7.11
CA THR A 133 -10.76 -7.10 -7.45
C THR A 133 -9.36 -6.69 -7.01
N ASN A 134 -8.94 -5.48 -7.37
CA ASN A 134 -7.60 -4.97 -7.04
C ASN A 134 -7.42 -4.74 -5.53
N ASN A 135 -8.47 -4.36 -4.82
CA ASN A 135 -8.47 -4.21 -3.36
C ASN A 135 -8.23 -5.57 -2.69
N GLN A 136 -8.84 -6.64 -3.23
CA GLN A 136 -8.59 -7.99 -2.75
C GLN A 136 -7.17 -8.47 -3.10
N GLU A 137 -6.65 -8.14 -4.28
CA GLU A 137 -5.24 -8.42 -4.65
C GLU A 137 -4.26 -7.73 -3.71
N ARG A 138 -4.46 -6.44 -3.41
CA ARG A 138 -3.68 -5.69 -2.43
C ARG A 138 -3.68 -6.39 -1.07
N ASN A 139 -4.86 -6.76 -0.56
CA ASN A 139 -4.98 -7.47 0.71
C ASN A 139 -4.27 -8.84 0.68
N ASN A 140 -4.32 -9.56 -0.44
CA ASN A 140 -3.61 -10.83 -0.60
C ASN A 140 -2.09 -10.65 -0.62
N PHE A 141 -1.56 -9.59 -1.24
CA PHE A 141 -0.13 -9.30 -1.19
C PHE A 141 0.32 -8.83 0.19
N MET A 142 -0.50 -8.05 0.88
CA MET A 142 -0.29 -7.69 2.29
C MET A 142 -0.19 -8.95 3.16
N ASP A 143 -1.12 -9.90 3.02
CA ASP A 143 -1.07 -11.20 3.70
C ASP A 143 0.22 -11.97 3.35
N LYS A 144 0.65 -11.89 2.09
CA LYS A 144 1.81 -12.62 1.60
C LYS A 144 3.12 -12.08 2.16
N VAL A 145 3.24 -10.76 2.33
CA VAL A 145 4.38 -10.14 3.03
C VAL A 145 4.51 -10.71 4.45
N ASP A 146 3.40 -10.75 5.20
CA ASP A 146 3.38 -11.26 6.57
C ASP A 146 3.71 -12.77 6.63
N GLU A 147 3.17 -13.56 5.69
CA GLU A 147 3.46 -14.99 5.56
C GLU A 147 4.94 -15.28 5.30
N ILE A 148 5.57 -14.53 4.38
CA ILE A 148 6.98 -14.72 4.04
C ILE A 148 7.86 -14.39 5.24
N LEU A 149 7.59 -13.28 5.93
CA LEU A 149 8.32 -12.91 7.15
C LEU A 149 8.18 -13.98 8.23
N GLU A 150 6.96 -14.45 8.49
CA GLU A 150 6.71 -15.47 9.51
C GLU A 150 7.47 -16.77 9.20
N ASN A 151 7.43 -17.23 7.96
CA ASN A 151 8.14 -18.43 7.53
C ASN A 151 9.66 -18.27 7.64
N PHE A 152 10.19 -17.08 7.36
CA PHE A 152 11.60 -16.78 7.53
C PHE A 152 12.01 -16.85 9.01
N VAL A 153 11.28 -16.18 9.90
CA VAL A 153 11.57 -16.18 11.35
C VAL A 153 11.46 -17.58 11.93
N LYS A 154 10.48 -18.38 11.52
CA LYS A 154 10.32 -19.77 11.97
C LYS A 154 11.46 -20.69 11.53
N LYS A 155 12.07 -20.45 10.36
CA LYS A 155 13.21 -21.24 9.85
C LYS A 155 14.55 -20.84 10.47
N ALA A 156 14.67 -19.62 10.96
CA ALA A 156 15.91 -19.08 11.55
C ALA A 156 16.09 -19.48 13.03
N LYS A 157 15.06 -20.06 13.65
CA LYS A 157 15.06 -20.61 15.00
C LYS A 157 15.29 -22.12 14.96
#